data_AF-A0A945I2R1-F1
#
_entry.id   AF-A0A945I2R1-F1
#
_cell.length_a   1.000
_cell.length_b   1.000
_cell.length_c   1.000
_cell.angle_alpha   90.00
_cell.angle_beta   90.00
_cell.angle_gamma   90.00
#
_symmetry.space_group_name_H-M   'P 1'
#
loop_
_entity.id
_entity.type
_entity.pdbx_description
1 polymer ?
#
loop_
_entity_poly.entity_id
_entity_poly.type
_entity_poly.pdbx_seq_one_letter_code
_entity_poly.pdbx_strand_id
1 'polypeptide(L)' 'MNFKYCLYSDIHGQIPQLDAVEAAVAAENPDKVIVIGDLVGLGPEQKKLSNG' A
#
# COMPACT_ATOMS: atom_id res chain seq x y z
N MET A 1 -10.47 17.47 16.03
CA MET A 1 -9.82 16.17 15.74
C MET A 1 -9.02 16.33 14.46
N ASN A 2 -7.76 15.91 14.43
CA ASN A 2 -6.95 15.94 13.21
C ASN A 2 -7.01 14.54 12.59
N PHE A 3 -7.51 14.43 11.37
CA PHE A 3 -7.60 13.15 10.66
C PHE A 3 -6.32 12.92 9.84
N LYS A 4 -5.68 11.78 10.02
CA LYS A 4 -4.49 11.36 9.28
C LYS A 4 -4.89 10.30 8.24
N TYR A 5 -4.63 10.61 6.98
CA TYR A 5 -4.84 9.68 5.87
C TYR A 5 -3.48 9.19 5.37
N CYS A 6 -3.38 7.89 5.08
CA CYS A 6 -2.31 7.32 4.28
C CYS A 6 -2.83 7.11 2.85
N LEU A 7 -2.10 7.61 1.87
CA LEU A 7 -2.43 7.48 0.46
C LEU A 7 -1.30 6.72 -0.25
N TYR A 8 -1.59 5.51 -0.73
CA TYR A 8 -0.71 4.78 -1.62
C TYR A 8 -1.09 5.05 -3.07
N SER A 9 -0.12 5.50 -3.86
CA SER A 9 -0.22 5.57 -5.32
C SER A 9 0.04 4.18 -5.92
N ASP A 10 0.83 4.12 -6.99
CA ASP A 10 1.13 2.88 -7.72
C ASP A 10 2.04 1.96 -6.89
N ILE A 11 1.58 0.72 -6.67
CA ILE A 11 2.34 -0.32 -5.95
C ILE A 11 2.98 -1.30 -6.93
N HIS A 12 2.32 -1.55 -8.06
CA HIS A 12 2.73 -2.46 -9.12
C HIS A 12 3.22 -3.82 -8.59
N GLY A 13 2.58 -4.41 -7.58
CA GLY A 13 3.00 -5.71 -7.04
C GLY A 13 4.43 -5.82 -6.50
N GLN A 14 5.02 -4.69 -6.07
CA GLN A 14 6.34 -4.62 -5.44
C GLN A 14 6.24 -4.94 -3.93
N ILE A 15 6.01 -6.21 -3.59
CA ILE A 15 5.68 -6.63 -2.22
C ILE A 15 6.77 -6.27 -1.18
N PRO A 16 8.08 -6.53 -1.40
CA PRO A 16 9.10 -6.17 -0.41
C PRO A 16 9.17 -4.67 -0.11
N GLN A 17 8.91 -3.83 -1.12
CA GLN A 17 8.86 -2.38 -0.98
C GLN A 17 7.59 -1.94 -0.26
N LEU A 18 6.45 -2.59 -0.55
CA LEU A 18 5.21 -2.35 0.17
C LEU A 18 5.38 -2.67 1.66
N ASP A 19 5.94 -3.84 2.01
CA ASP A 19 6.17 -4.25 3.41
C ASP A 19 7.01 -3.21 4.19
N ALA A 20 8.05 -2.67 3.55
CA ALA A 20 8.91 -1.66 4.14
C ALA A 20 8.17 -0.32 4.40
N VAL A 21 7.31 0.10 3.46
CA VAL A 21 6.51 1.32 3.62
C VAL A 21 5.38 1.09 4.62
N GLU A 22 4.72 -0.07 4.63
CA GLU A 22 3.68 -0.42 5.58
C GLU A 22 4.18 -0.37 7.03
N ALA A 23 5.42 -0.83 7.28
CA ALA A 23 6.02 -0.72 8.61
C ALA A 23 6.17 0.74 9.07
N ALA A 24 6.54 1.65 8.16
CA ALA A 24 6.64 3.08 8.45
C ALA A 24 5.26 3.73 8.62
N VAL A 25 4.29 3.38 7.78
CA VAL A 25 2.91 3.88 7.85
C VAL A 25 2.21 3.41 9.13
N ALA A 26 2.46 2.17 9.58
CA ALA A 26 1.92 1.65 10.83
C ALA A 26 2.40 2.47 12.05
N ALA A 27 3.66 2.92 12.06
CA ALA A 27 4.19 3.79 13.10
C ALA A 27 3.51 5.18 13.12
N GLU A 28 3.01 5.64 11.98
CA GLU A 28 2.27 6.90 11.86
C GLU A 28 0.81 6.81 12.29
N ASN A 29 0.27 5.59 12.43
CA ASN A 29 -1.10 5.31 12.88
C ASN A 29 -2.20 6.16 12.18
N PRO A 30 -2.37 6.01 10.84
CA PRO A 30 -3.40 6.73 10.10
C PRO A 30 -4.82 6.25 10.44
N ASP A 31 -5.79 7.16 10.43
CA ASP A 31 -7.21 6.85 10.61
C ASP A 31 -7.80 6.09 9.41
N LYS A 32 -7.21 6.29 8.23
CA LYS A 32 -7.65 5.63 7.00
C LYS A 32 -6.50 5.45 6.03
N VAL A 33 -6.47 4.28 5.38
CA VAL A 33 -5.56 3.96 4.28
C VAL A 33 -6.37 3.92 2.98
N ILE A 34 -5.86 4.57 1.94
CA ILE A 34 -6.48 4.65 0.61
C ILE A 34 -5.43 4.28 -0.43
N VAL A 35 -5.77 3.37 -1.35
CA VAL A 35 -4.92 3.01 -2.50
C VAL A 35 -5.59 3.55 -3.77
N ILE A 36 -4.91 4.38 -4.55
CA ILE A 36 -5.52 5.11 -5.68
C ILE A 36 -5.29 4.51 -7.06
N GLY A 37 -4.48 3.45 -7.19
CA GLY A 37 -4.26 2.83 -8.48
C GLY A 37 -3.15 1.77 -8.49
N ASP A 38 -3.08 1.04 -9.60
CA ASP A 38 -1.96 0.18 -9.97
C ASP A 38 -1.46 -0.74 -8.86
N LEU A 39 -2.38 -1.35 -8.13
CA LEU A 39 -2.08 -2.38 -7.12
C LEU A 39 -1.30 -3.54 -7.74
N VAL A 40 -1.68 -3.92 -8.96
CA VAL A 40 -1.14 -5.04 -9.75
C VAL A 40 -0.94 -4.62 -11.21
N GLY A 41 -0.10 -5.32 -11.98
CA GLY A 41 0.02 -5.12 -13.43
C GLY A 41 1.45 -5.14 -13.98
N LEU A 42 2.45 -4.71 -13.20
CA LEU A 42 3.87 -4.66 -13.65
C LEU A 42 4.89 -5.41 -12.77
N GLY A 43 4.57 -5.75 -11.51
CA GLY A 43 5.52 -6.43 -10.62
C GLY A 43 5.50 -7.96 -10.69
N PRO A 44 6.48 -8.62 -10.05
CA PRO A 44 6.65 -10.08 -10.14
C PRO A 44 5.61 -10.88 -9.35
N GLU A 45 4.94 -10.28 -8.36
CA GLU A 45 4.05 -10.98 -7.41
C GLU A 45 2.57 -10.61 -7.54
N GLN A 46 2.11 -10.28 -8.75
CA GLN A 46 0.73 -9.83 -9.04
C GLN A 46 -0.36 -10.73 -8.43
N LYS A 47 -0.10 -12.03 -8.33
CA LYS A 47 -1.02 -13.03 -7.81
C LYS A 47 -1.28 -12.94 -6.30
N LYS A 48 -0.37 -12.33 -5.52
CA LYS A 48 -0.57 -12.17 -4.07
C LYS A 48 -1.57 -11.07 -3.73
N LEU A 49 -1.61 -10.00 -4.54
CA LEU A 49 -2.52 -8.86 -4.36
C LEU A 49 -3.86 -9.02 -5.11
N SER A 50 -3.96 -9.94 -6.06
CA SER A 50 -5.19 -10.18 -6.84
C SER A 50 -6.22 -11.09 -6.16
N ASN A 51 -5.87 -11.72 -5.04
CA ASN A 51 -6.72 -12.68 -4.31
C ASN A 51 -7.26 -12.11 -2.98
N GLY A 52 -7.17 -10.79 -2.79
CA GLY A 52 -7.77 -10.08 -1.66
C GLY A 52 -9.20 -9.65 -1.94
#